data_AF-A0A9Q2S0V8-F1
#
_entry.id   AF-A0A9Q2S0V8-F1
#
_cell.length_a   1.000
_cell.length_b   1.000
_cell.length_c   1.000
_cell.angle_alpha   90.00
_cell.angle_beta   90.00
_cell.angle_gamma   90.00
#
_symmetry.space_group_name_H-M   'P 1'
#
loop_
_entity.id
_entity.type
_entity.pdbx_description
1 polymer ?
#
loop_
_entity_poly.entity_id
_entity_poly.type
_entity_poly.pdbx_seq_one_letter_code
_entity_poly.pdbx_strand_id
1 'polypeptide(L)' 'MTWTDITENWTTALAHLEARFPLLSREALEQPPQDLTGLTQHIAVTHDLTDLEASEELADWLFFQSLARQGQDVSLH' A
#
# COMPACT_ATOMS: atom_id res chain seq x y z
N MET A 1 -7.19 -5.42 6.10
CA MET A 1 -7.01 -5.82 4.69
C MET A 1 -5.80 -6.75 4.64
N THR A 2 -5.86 -7.89 3.97
CA THR A 2 -4.72 -8.83 3.91
C THR A 2 -3.80 -8.53 2.73
N TRP A 3 -2.57 -9.06 2.74
CA TRP A 3 -1.66 -8.94 1.58
C TRP A 3 -2.29 -9.50 0.30
N THR A 4 -3.01 -10.62 0.41
CA THR A 4 -3.72 -11.24 -0.72
C THR A 4 -4.78 -10.31 -1.33
N ASP A 5 -5.56 -9.60 -0.50
CA ASP A 5 -6.56 -8.63 -1.01
C ASP A 5 -5.90 -7.50 -1.83
N ILE A 6 -4.68 -7.11 -1.45
CA ILE A 6 -3.91 -6.04 -2.07
C ILE A 6 -3.35 -6.51 -3.40
N THR A 7 -2.77 -7.71 -3.45
CA THR A 7 -2.18 -8.25 -4.67
C THR A 7 -3.23 -8.63 -5.72
N GLU A 8 -4.41 -9.08 -5.31
CA GLU A 8 -5.56 -9.30 -6.21
C GLU A 8 -6.01 -8.02 -6.93
N ASN A 9 -5.86 -6.85 -6.28
CA ASN A 9 -6.22 -5.54 -6.82
C ASN A 9 -4.99 -4.63 -6.96
N TRP A 10 -3.81 -5.21 -7.25
CA TRP A 10 -2.52 -4.53 -7.16
C TRP A 10 -2.48 -3.21 -7.91
N THR A 11 -3.02 -3.17 -9.13
CA THR A 11 -3.00 -1.96 -9.96
C THR A 11 -3.71 -0.78 -9.28
N THR A 12 -4.87 -1.04 -8.65
CA THR A 12 -5.61 -0.02 -7.90
C THR A 12 -4.85 0.34 -6.63
N ALA A 13 -4.43 -0.66 -5.86
CA ALA A 13 -3.65 -0.46 -4.64
C ALA A 13 -2.40 0.39 -4.88
N LEU A 14 -1.68 0.14 -5.97
CA LEU A 14 -0.48 0.87 -6.37
C LEU A 14 -0.78 2.34 -6.68
N ALA A 15 -1.89 2.65 -7.36
CA ALA A 15 -2.30 4.05 -7.58
C ALA A 15 -2.59 4.79 -6.26
N HIS A 16 -3.19 4.09 -5.28
CA HIS A 16 -3.40 4.64 -3.93
C HIS A 16 -2.10 4.74 -3.12
N LEU A 17 -1.14 3.84 -3.34
CA LEU A 17 0.19 3.91 -2.74
C LEU A 17 0.97 5.10 -3.30
N GLU A 18 0.99 5.31 -4.61
CA GLU A 18 1.65 6.47 -5.25
C GLU A 18 1.10 7.80 -4.70
N ALA A 19 -0.21 7.88 -4.43
CA ALA A 19 -0.81 9.06 -3.82
C ALA A 19 -0.29 9.34 -2.40
N ARG A 20 0.08 8.30 -1.63
CA ARG A 20 0.64 8.41 -0.28
C ARG A 20 2.15 8.55 -0.27
N PHE A 21 2.81 7.95 -1.26
CA PHE A 21 4.25 7.79 -1.38
C PHE A 21 4.66 8.25 -2.79
N PRO A 22 4.85 9.56 -3.02
CA PRO A 22 4.99 10.13 -4.37
C PRO A 22 6.28 9.75 -5.12
N LEU A 23 7.24 9.10 -4.45
CA LEU A 23 8.48 8.63 -5.05
C LEU A 23 8.41 7.15 -5.43
N LEU A 24 7.38 6.42 -4.98
CA LEU A 24 7.08 5.08 -5.51
C LEU A 24 6.77 5.24 -7.01
N SER A 25 7.54 4.54 -7.84
CA SER A 25 7.28 4.49 -9.27
C SER A 25 6.48 3.25 -9.61
N ARG A 26 5.30 3.43 -10.22
CA ARG A 26 4.52 2.31 -10.76
C ARG A 26 5.27 1.48 -11.79
N GLU A 27 6.20 2.07 -12.53
CA GLU A 27 7.05 1.33 -13.48
C GLU A 27 8.04 0.40 -12.76
N ALA A 28 8.50 0.79 -11.55
CA ALA A 28 9.38 -0.06 -10.74
C ALA A 28 8.62 -1.21 -10.04
N LEU A 29 7.30 -1.09 -9.92
CA LEU A 29 6.41 -2.01 -9.22
C LEU A 29 5.24 -2.50 -10.08
N GLU A 30 5.50 -2.76 -11.37
CA GLU A 30 4.50 -3.34 -12.28
C GLU A 30 3.90 -4.64 -11.72
N GLN A 31 4.72 -5.41 -10.99
CA GLN A 31 4.30 -6.59 -10.25
C GLN A 31 4.43 -6.36 -8.74
N PRO A 32 3.53 -6.93 -7.93
CA PRO A 32 3.64 -6.83 -6.48
C PRO A 32 4.92 -7.53 -6.00
N PRO A 33 5.56 -7.02 -4.93
CA PRO A 33 6.59 -7.74 -4.20
C PRO A 33 6.11 -9.11 -3.70
N GLN A 34 7.02 -9.93 -3.18
CA GLN A 34 6.66 -11.24 -2.64
C GLN A 34 5.72 -11.13 -1.43
N ASP A 35 5.97 -10.16 -0.56
CA ASP A 35 5.25 -9.94 0.69
C ASP A 35 5.21 -8.46 1.08
N LEU A 36 4.47 -8.16 2.15
CA LEU A 36 4.40 -6.82 2.74
C LEU A 36 5.79 -6.31 3.17
N THR A 37 6.66 -7.18 3.68
CA THR A 37 8.01 -6.80 4.11
C THR A 37 8.83 -6.24 2.96
N GLY A 38 8.79 -6.90 1.79
CA GLY A 38 9.47 -6.44 0.59
C GLY A 38 8.93 -5.09 0.09
N LEU A 39 7.62 -4.86 0.21
CA LEU A 39 7.02 -3.56 -0.08
C LEU A 39 7.51 -2.48 0.91
N THR A 40 7.49 -2.76 2.21
CA THR A 40 7.97 -1.84 3.25
C THR A 40 9.43 -1.43 3.01
N GLN A 41 10.31 -2.39 2.72
CA GLN A 41 11.71 -2.12 2.44
C GLN A 41 11.90 -1.27 1.18
N HIS A 42 11.11 -1.52 0.14
CA HIS A 42 11.15 -0.71 -1.06
C HIS A 42 10.73 0.73 -0.79
N ILE A 43 9.67 0.93 0.02
CA ILE A 43 9.23 2.26 0.47
C ILE A 43 10.33 2.93 1.28
N ALA A 44 10.92 2.22 2.25
CA ALA A 44 12.00 2.73 3.10
C ALA A 44 13.16 3.28 2.27
N VAL A 45 13.69 2.47 1.34
CA VAL A 45 14.80 2.87 0.47
C VAL A 45 14.42 4.01 -0.46
N THR A 46 13.21 3.99 -1.03
CA THR A 46 12.78 4.99 -2.02
C THR A 46 12.54 6.36 -1.38
N HIS A 47 12.09 6.39 -0.12
CA HIS A 47 11.72 7.60 0.60
C HIS A 47 12.74 8.05 1.65
N ASP A 48 13.90 7.39 1.75
CA ASP A 48 14.92 7.62 2.79
C ASP A 48 14.32 7.55 4.21
N LEU A 49 13.45 6.57 4.43
CA LEU A 49 12.84 6.28 5.73
C LEU A 49 13.56 5.12 6.41
N THR A 50 13.48 5.09 7.74
CA THR A 50 13.83 3.89 8.49
C THR A 50 12.81 2.77 8.25
N ASP A 51 13.22 1.51 8.49
CA ASP A 51 12.31 0.36 8.39
C ASP A 51 11.07 0.52 9.30
N LEU A 52 11.25 1.15 10.46
CA LEU A 52 10.16 1.43 11.39
C LEU A 52 9.17 2.45 10.81
N GLU A 53 9.66 3.60 10.35
CA GLU A 53 8.80 4.64 9.76
C GLU A 53 8.06 4.10 8.54
N ALA A 54 8.74 3.39 7.64
CA ALA A 54 8.08 2.80 6.48
C ALA A 54 7.01 1.77 6.89
N SER A 55 7.26 0.98 7.94
CA SER A 55 6.29 0.03 8.47
C SER A 55 5.07 0.72 9.09
N GLU A 56 5.27 1.81 9.84
CA GLU A 56 4.20 2.60 10.43
C GLU A 56 3.35 3.26 9.34
N GLU A 57 3.98 3.90 8.36
CA GLU A 57 3.30 4.56 7.25
C GLU A 57 2.50 3.57 6.39
N LEU A 58 3.05 2.38 6.15
CA LEU A 58 2.34 1.32 5.43
C LEU A 58 1.17 0.77 6.25
N ALA A 59 1.34 0.58 7.56
CA ALA A 59 0.28 0.13 8.45
C ALA A 59 -0.89 1.13 8.50
N ASP A 60 -0.58 2.42 8.58
CA ASP A 60 -1.58 3.49 8.53
C ASP A 60 -2.32 3.49 7.20
N TRP A 61 -1.61 3.35 6.08
CA TRP A 61 -2.24 3.25 4.77
C TRP A 61 -3.19 2.04 4.69
N LEU A 62 -2.76 0.86 5.16
CA LEU A 62 -3.59 -0.35 5.20
C LEU A 62 -4.86 -0.16 6.04
N PHE A 63 -4.74 0.55 7.15
CA PHE A 63 -5.87 0.91 7.98
C PHE A 63 -6.87 1.80 7.23
N PHE A 64 -6.41 2.87 6.58
CA PHE A 64 -7.28 3.75 5.78
C PHE A 64 -7.95 3.01 4.61
N GLN A 65 -7.24 2.12 3.92
CA GLN A 65 -7.82 1.28 2.86
C GLN A 65 -8.93 0.38 3.40
N SER A 66 -8.73 -0.19 4.60
CA SER A 66 -9.75 -1.02 5.25
C SER A 66 -10.99 -0.22 5.63
N LEU A 67 -10.84 1.05 6.03
CA LEU A 67 -11.96 1.94 6.33
C LEU A 67 -12.70 2.35 5.07
N ALA A 68 -11.97 2.71 4.01
CA ALA A 68 -12.56 3.08 2.72
C ALA A 68 -13.43 1.94 2.16
N ARG A 69 -12.97 0.69 2.25
CA ARG A 69 -13.74 -0.49 1.83
C ARG A 69 -15.03 -0.65 2.66
N GLN A 70 -14.95 -0.54 3.98
CA GLN A 70 -16.13 -0.63 4.86
C GLN A 70 -17.15 0.50 4.60
N GLY A 71 -16.68 1.72 4.32
CA GLY A 71 -17.56 2.85 3.99
C GLY A 71 -18.29 2.69 2.64
N GLN A 72 -17.69 1.98 1.69
CA GLN A 72 -18.31 1.64 0.40
C GLN A 72 -19.43 0.59 0.57
N ASP A 73 -19.24 -0.40 1.45
CA ASP A 73 -20.26 -1.41 1.78
C ASP A 73 -21.50 -0.78 2.46
N VAL A 74 -21.31 0.25 3.29
CA VAL A 74 -22.41 0.95 3.97
C VAL A 74 -23.23 1.86 3.04
N SER A 75 -22.64 2.38 1.95
CA SER A 75 -23.37 3.21 0.97
C SER A 75 -24.25 2.42 -0.01
N LEU A 76 -24.18 1.10 0.00
CA LEU A 76 -24.97 0.21 -0.86
C LEU A 76 -26.19 -0.42 -0.15
N HIS A 77 -26.53 0.06 1.05
CA HIS A 77 -27.71 -0.35 1.83
C HIS A 77 -28.62 0.84 2.15
#